data_AF-A0A3D0HAS3-F1
#
_entry.id   AF-A0A3D0HAS3-F1
#
_cell.length_a   1.000
_cell.length_b   1.000
_cell.length_c   1.000
_cell.angle_alpha   90.00
_cell.angle_beta   90.00
_cell.angle_gamma   90.00
#
_symmetry.space_group_name_H-M   'P 1'
#
loop_
_entity.id
_entity.type
_entity.pdbx_description
1 polymer ?
#
loop_
_entity_poly.entity_id
_entity_poly.type
_entity_poly.pdbx_seq_one_letter_code
_entity_poly.pdbx_strand_id
1 'polypeptide(L)'
;MISRCSRSGTLKIFNPRRWRGFSGVASAPARLRFLVDMTIRTVLLVFLSALAALFAVVNWQAIMAVVPVNLLFTQINAPLGLIIIVGFGALWLFVLVWAIMQQASVVFELRRAYKEVHANKTLAENAEKSRLQEARTALEDAVKRVEEKMVERADTAAQAQSERAAALKSGLEGLVSEVKLLRAQVETIAQKAEITVPEELPQEPAEPEKKGFFGLFGGKKEEPEAAAPAPAPAEEKPAQAEAARQ
;
A
#
# COMPACT_ATOMS: atom_id res chain seq x y z
N MET A 1 -17.74 -80.90 20.81
CA MET A 1 -16.71 -80.28 21.68
C MET A 1 -17.02 -78.79 21.72
N ILE A 2 -17.86 -78.28 22.64
CA ILE A 2 -17.64 -77.99 24.07
C ILE A 2 -16.51 -76.97 24.33
N SER A 3 -16.92 -75.87 25.01
CA SER A 3 -16.20 -74.87 25.83
C SER A 3 -15.92 -73.51 25.20
N ARG A 4 -16.70 -72.47 25.55
CA ARG A 4 -16.55 -71.51 26.71
C ARG A 4 -15.35 -70.56 26.49
N CYS A 5 -15.39 -69.23 26.64
CA CYS A 5 -16.00 -68.35 27.66
C CYS A 5 -15.82 -66.89 27.16
N SER A 6 -16.80 -65.98 27.27
CA SER A 6 -17.01 -65.02 28.38
C SER A 6 -15.93 -63.92 28.58
N ARG A 7 -16.31 -62.64 28.36
CA ARG A 7 -16.14 -61.43 29.24
C ARG A 7 -16.18 -60.15 28.39
N SER A 8 -17.15 -59.26 28.57
CA SER A 8 -17.25 -58.17 29.59
C SER A 8 -16.18 -57.09 29.44
N GLY A 9 -16.59 -55.81 29.47
CA GLY A 9 -15.69 -54.66 29.61
C GLY A 9 -15.96 -53.60 28.55
N THR A 10 -17.02 -52.78 28.66
CA THR A 10 -17.06 -51.55 29.46
C THR A 10 -15.99 -50.52 29.09
N LEU A 11 -16.48 -49.31 28.82
CA LEU A 11 -15.93 -48.01 29.24
C LEU A 11 -14.94 -47.27 28.31
N LYS A 12 -15.41 -46.08 27.90
CA LYS A 12 -14.69 -44.79 27.88
C LYS A 12 -13.20 -44.85 27.57
N ILE A 13 -12.77 -44.31 26.42
CA ILE A 13 -11.73 -43.26 26.44
C ILE A 13 -12.02 -42.23 25.35
N PHE A 14 -12.87 -41.27 25.71
CA PHE A 14 -12.79 -39.89 25.24
C PHE A 14 -11.32 -39.44 25.31
N ASN A 15 -10.70 -39.20 24.16
CA ASN A 15 -9.29 -38.81 24.06
C ASN A 15 -9.18 -37.27 24.23
N PRO A 16 -8.69 -36.75 25.38
CA PRO A 16 -8.62 -35.32 25.63
C PRO A 16 -7.29 -34.70 25.17
N ARG A 17 -6.46 -35.40 24.37
CA ARG A 17 -5.13 -34.92 23.98
C ARG A 17 -5.09 -34.09 22.68
N ARG A 18 -6.23 -33.61 22.17
CA ARG A 18 -6.27 -32.79 20.94
C ARG A 18 -6.30 -31.27 21.19
N TRP A 19 -6.36 -30.83 22.44
CA TRP A 19 -6.37 -29.41 22.81
C TRP A 19 -5.15 -29.05 23.67
N ARG A 20 -3.99 -28.94 23.02
CA ARG A 20 -2.82 -28.21 23.54
C ARG A 20 -2.29 -27.26 22.46
N GLY A 21 -3.18 -26.45 21.91
CA GLY A 21 -2.88 -25.48 20.85
C GLY A 21 -3.31 -24.05 21.16
N PHE A 22 -3.73 -23.76 22.40
CA PHE A 22 -4.18 -22.42 22.78
C PHE A 22 -3.74 -22.09 24.21
N SER A 23 -2.44 -21.89 24.38
CA SER A 23 -1.89 -21.11 25.49
C SER A 23 -1.07 -19.96 24.90
N GLY A 24 -1.73 -19.14 24.09
CA GLY A 24 -1.28 -17.80 23.75
C GLY A 24 -1.50 -16.86 24.93
N VAL A 25 -0.92 -17.16 26.09
CA VAL A 25 -0.61 -16.11 27.05
C VAL A 25 0.66 -15.49 26.52
N ALA A 26 0.54 -14.28 26.01
CA ALA A 26 1.62 -13.44 25.52
C ALA A 26 2.83 -13.53 26.47
N SER A 27 3.80 -14.35 26.09
CA SER A 27 5.16 -14.21 26.60
C SER A 27 5.68 -12.90 26.03
N ALA A 28 5.47 -11.81 26.77
CA ALA A 28 6.14 -10.55 26.51
C ALA A 28 7.62 -10.88 26.23
N PRO A 29 8.20 -10.38 25.12
CA PRO A 29 9.55 -10.75 24.75
C PRO A 29 10.44 -10.40 25.95
N ALA A 30 11.33 -11.32 26.35
CA ALA A 30 12.19 -11.14 27.52
C ALA A 30 12.89 -9.76 27.51
N ARG A 31 13.10 -9.19 26.32
CA ARG A 31 13.60 -7.83 26.07
C ARG A 31 12.70 -6.71 26.58
N LEU A 32 11.37 -6.79 26.44
CA LEU A 32 10.44 -5.80 27.02
C LEU A 32 10.39 -5.91 28.54
N ARG A 33 10.40 -7.13 29.08
CA ARG A 33 10.46 -7.34 30.54
C ARG A 33 11.77 -6.79 31.10
N PHE A 34 12.92 -7.03 30.46
CA PHE A 34 14.22 -6.48 30.90
C PHE A 34 14.30 -4.96 30.84
N LEU A 35 13.78 -4.33 29.78
CA LEU A 35 13.76 -2.87 29.64
C LEU A 35 12.86 -2.21 30.69
N VAL A 36 11.67 -2.77 30.92
CA VAL A 36 10.74 -2.28 31.96
C VAL A 36 11.27 -2.56 33.37
N ASP A 37 11.88 -3.73 33.62
CA ASP A 37 12.53 -4.05 34.90
C ASP A 37 13.70 -3.10 35.20
N MET A 38 14.51 -2.73 34.21
CA MET A 38 15.63 -1.82 34.43
C MET A 38 15.16 -0.43 34.87
N THR A 39 14.18 0.15 34.18
CA THR A 39 13.67 1.49 34.53
C THR A 39 12.92 1.47 35.84
N ILE A 40 12.07 0.46 36.10
CA ILE A 40 11.33 0.38 37.37
C ILE A 40 12.29 0.14 38.53
N ARG A 41 13.23 -0.81 38.43
CA ARG A 41 14.22 -1.06 39.50
C ARG A 41 15.05 0.19 39.77
N THR A 42 15.53 0.89 38.73
CA THR A 42 16.35 2.10 38.90
C THR A 42 15.54 3.25 39.48
N VAL A 43 14.33 3.50 38.97
CA VAL A 43 13.43 4.56 39.48
C VAL A 43 13.02 4.27 40.93
N LEU A 44 12.68 3.02 41.24
CA LEU A 44 12.34 2.60 42.61
C LEU A 44 13.55 2.76 43.54
N LEU A 45 14.75 2.38 43.10
CA LEU A 45 15.97 2.50 43.90
C LEU A 45 16.36 3.97 44.14
N VAL A 46 16.19 4.84 43.15
CA VAL A 46 16.35 6.30 43.30
C VAL A 46 15.28 6.88 44.24
N PHE A 47 14.03 6.46 44.10
CA PHE A 47 12.94 6.89 44.98
C PHE A 47 13.16 6.46 46.44
N LEU A 48 13.54 5.20 46.68
CA LEU A 48 13.89 4.70 48.01
C LEU A 48 15.10 5.44 48.58
N SER A 49 16.11 5.73 47.75
CA SER A 49 17.28 6.52 48.16
C SER A 49 16.88 7.93 48.60
N ALA A 50 15.99 8.60 47.85
CA ALA A 50 15.47 9.91 48.21
C ALA A 50 14.68 9.88 49.53
N LEU A 51 13.84 8.86 49.75
CA LEU A 51 13.14 8.66 51.02
C LEU A 51 14.10 8.43 52.18
N ALA A 52 15.14 7.60 51.98
CA ALA A 52 16.16 7.35 53.00
C ALA A 52 16.96 8.61 53.34
N ALA A 53 17.34 9.40 52.33
CA ALA A 53 18.01 10.68 52.53
C ALA A 53 17.14 11.68 53.29
N LEU A 54 15.85 11.78 52.94
CA LEU A 54 14.90 12.62 53.66
C LEU A 54 14.75 12.19 55.13
N PHE A 55 14.62 10.88 55.37
CA PHE A 55 14.56 10.33 56.73
C PHE A 55 15.83 10.69 57.53
N ALA A 56 17.01 10.61 56.92
CA ALA A 56 18.26 10.97 57.59
C ALA A 56 18.35 12.46 57.94
N VAL A 57 17.90 13.35 57.07
CA VAL A 57 17.90 14.81 57.33
C VAL A 57 16.89 15.17 58.42
N VAL A 58 15.68 14.61 58.39
CA VAL A 58 14.67 14.85 59.42
C VAL A 58 15.11 14.32 60.79
N ASN A 59 15.78 13.15 60.81
CA ASN A 59 16.25 12.50 62.04
C ASN A 59 17.73 12.83 62.35
N TRP A 60 18.24 13.96 61.86
CA TRP A 60 19.65 14.32 61.98
C TRP A 60 20.15 14.39 63.43
N GLN A 61 19.33 14.94 64.34
CA GLN A 61 19.68 15.04 65.75
C GLN A 61 19.88 13.67 66.42
N ALA A 62 19.05 12.68 66.06
CA ALA A 62 19.16 11.32 66.59
C ALA A 62 20.42 10.61 66.05
N ILE A 63 20.81 10.89 64.79
CA ILE A 63 22.02 10.33 64.16
C ILE A 63 23.29 10.86 64.82
N MET A 64 23.29 12.12 65.23
CA MET A 64 24.43 12.80 65.87
C MET A 64 24.56 12.52 67.38
N ALA A 65 23.66 11.73 67.96
CA ALA A 65 23.72 11.36 69.37
C ALA A 65 25.00 10.56 69.66
N VAL A 66 25.81 11.08 70.60
CA VAL A 66 27.09 10.46 70.99
C VAL A 66 26.80 9.28 71.91
N VAL A 67 27.22 8.09 71.49
CA VAL A 67 27.05 6.84 72.23
C VAL A 67 28.43 6.19 72.37
N PRO A 68 28.77 5.54 73.49
CA PRO A 68 29.97 4.74 73.59
C PRO A 68 29.86 3.52 72.65
N VAL A 69 30.71 3.47 71.62
CA VAL A 69 30.73 2.38 70.64
C VAL A 69 32.01 1.57 70.79
N ASN A 70 31.86 0.24 70.87
CA ASN A 70 32.98 -0.69 70.93
C ASN A 70 33.39 -1.13 69.52
N LEU A 71 34.55 -0.67 69.05
CA LEU A 71 35.13 -1.01 67.74
C LEU A 71 35.96 -2.29 67.82
N LEU A 72 35.37 -3.34 68.41
CA LEU A 72 35.95 -4.67 68.65
C LEU A 72 37.13 -4.71 69.64
N PHE A 73 38.02 -3.71 69.66
CA PHE A 73 39.20 -3.63 70.53
C PHE A 73 39.34 -2.30 71.28
N THR A 74 38.61 -1.26 70.87
CA THR A 74 38.69 0.07 71.47
C THR A 74 37.30 0.67 71.63
N GLN A 75 37.05 1.29 72.78
CA GLN A 75 35.81 2.02 73.07
C GLN A 75 36.03 3.48 72.71
N ILE A 76 35.27 3.98 71.73
CA ILE A 76 35.33 5.38 71.30
C ILE A 76 33.91 5.96 71.40
N ASN A 77 33.81 7.16 71.97
CA ASN A 77 32.56 7.92 71.98
C ASN A 77 32.39 8.58 70.62
N ALA A 78 31.55 8.00 69.77
CA ALA A 78 31.27 8.51 68.44
C ALA A 78 29.77 8.38 68.14
N PRO A 79 29.20 9.25 67.30
CA PRO A 79 27.83 9.09 66.86
C PRO A 79 27.69 7.80 66.04
N LEU A 80 27.06 6.79 66.63
CA LEU A 80 26.88 5.47 66.01
C LEU A 80 26.13 5.59 64.67
N GLY A 81 25.11 6.46 64.63
CA GLY A 81 24.33 6.69 63.42
C GLY A 81 25.17 7.19 62.25
N LEU A 82 26.15 8.06 62.51
CA LEU A 82 27.02 8.60 61.48
C LEU A 82 27.95 7.53 60.91
N ILE A 83 28.50 6.65 61.76
CA ILE A 83 29.35 5.53 61.32
C ILE A 83 28.58 4.59 60.40
N ILE A 84 27.34 4.24 60.78
CA ILE A 84 26.48 3.37 59.98
C ILE A 84 26.13 4.03 58.64
N ILE A 85 25.72 5.30 58.63
CA ILE A 85 25.36 6.01 57.39
C ILE A 85 26.57 6.16 56.47
N VAL A 86 27.74 6.52 56.99
CA VAL A 86 28.95 6.67 56.19
C VAL A 86 29.40 5.31 55.63
N GLY A 87 29.42 4.27 56.46
CA GLY A 87 29.83 2.93 56.04
C GLY A 87 28.90 2.33 54.99
N PHE A 88 27.59 2.27 55.27
CA PHE A 88 26.61 1.74 54.32
C PHE A 88 26.43 2.65 53.11
N GLY A 89 26.47 3.98 53.29
CA GLY A 89 26.38 4.95 52.20
C GLY A 89 27.54 4.84 51.22
N ALA A 90 28.76 4.64 51.71
CA ALA A 90 29.93 4.40 50.86
C ALA A 90 29.81 3.08 50.08
N LEU A 91 29.39 2.00 50.74
CA LEU A 91 29.17 0.71 50.08
C LEU A 91 28.07 0.78 49.02
N TRP A 92 26.99 1.50 49.32
CA TRP A 92 25.88 1.73 48.40
C TRP A 92 26.32 2.54 47.18
N LEU A 93 27.07 3.63 47.39
CA LEU A 93 27.68 4.42 46.31
C LEU A 93 28.60 3.58 45.42
N PHE A 94 29.42 2.71 46.01
CA PHE A 94 30.31 1.82 45.26
C PHE A 94 29.52 0.88 44.34
N VAL A 95 28.45 0.25 44.85
CA VAL A 95 27.57 -0.61 44.04
C VAL A 95 26.88 0.20 42.94
N LEU A 96 26.48 1.45 43.20
CA LEU A 96 25.85 2.31 42.21
C LEU A 96 26.81 2.64 41.05
N VAL A 97 28.06 3.03 41.37
CA VAL A 97 29.11 3.29 40.36
C VAL A 97 29.40 2.03 39.56
N TRP A 98 29.54 0.89 40.24
CA TRP A 98 29.74 -0.41 39.60
C TRP A 98 28.59 -0.74 38.64
N ALA A 99 27.34 -0.51 39.05
CA ALA A 99 26.16 -0.76 38.22
C ALA A 99 26.12 0.15 36.97
N ILE A 100 26.49 1.43 37.10
CA ILE A 100 26.56 2.36 35.96
C ILE A 100 27.64 1.93 34.97
N MET A 101 28.81 1.50 35.46
CA MET A 101 29.87 0.98 34.60
C MET A 101 29.42 -0.26 33.81
N GLN A 102 28.59 -1.12 34.40
CA GLN A 102 28.00 -2.28 33.71
C GLN A 102 26.92 -1.91 32.69
N GLN A 103 26.21 -0.79 32.87
CA GLN A 103 25.20 -0.34 31.88
C GLN A 103 25.84 0.21 30.59
N ALA A 104 27.08 0.72 30.66
CA ALA A 104 27.78 1.29 29.51
C ALA A 104 28.08 0.25 28.42
N SER A 105 28.41 -0.99 28.78
CA SER A 105 28.72 -2.06 27.82
C SER A 105 27.53 -2.39 26.91
N VAL A 106 26.31 -2.39 27.48
CA VAL A 106 25.07 -2.67 26.75
C VAL A 106 24.80 -1.60 25.68
N VAL A 107 25.05 -0.33 25.97
CA VAL A 107 24.84 0.77 25.01
C VAL A 107 25.85 0.72 23.85
N PHE A 108 27.08 0.28 24.12
CA PHE A 108 28.09 0.09 23.06
C PHE A 108 27.77 -1.11 22.16
N GLU A 109 27.21 -2.19 22.71
CA GLU A 109 26.77 -3.35 21.93
C GLU A 109 25.61 -2.99 20.99
N LEU A 110 24.68 -2.12 21.41
CA LEU A 110 23.62 -1.62 20.53
C LEU A 110 24.21 -0.87 19.32
N ARG A 111 25.18 0.02 19.53
CA ARG A 111 25.78 0.78 18.41
C ARG A 111 26.46 -0.13 17.38
N ARG A 112 27.09 -1.21 17.85
CA ARG A 112 27.75 -2.19 16.97
C ARG A 112 26.73 -3.05 16.21
N ALA A 113 25.68 -3.51 16.88
CA ALA A 113 24.59 -4.27 16.26
C ALA A 113 23.82 -3.45 15.21
N TYR A 114 23.59 -2.15 15.44
CA TYR A 114 22.98 -1.27 14.44
C TYR A 114 23.85 -1.11 13.19
N LYS A 115 25.18 -1.09 13.35
CA LYS A 115 26.12 -0.97 12.23
C LYS A 115 26.12 -2.21 11.33
N GLU A 116 26.01 -3.40 11.93
CA GLU A 116 25.95 -4.67 11.22
C GLU A 116 24.59 -4.91 10.53
N VAL A 117 23.48 -4.45 11.14
CA VAL A 117 22.15 -4.50 10.52
C VAL A 117 22.03 -3.50 9.36
N HIS A 118 22.57 -2.29 9.49
CA HIS A 118 22.56 -1.31 8.40
C HIS A 118 23.42 -1.72 7.22
N ALA A 119 24.59 -2.31 7.45
CA ALA A 119 25.45 -2.82 6.38
C ALA A 119 24.79 -3.98 5.60
N ASN A 120 24.07 -4.88 6.28
CA ASN A 120 23.32 -5.93 5.59
C ASN A 120 22.11 -5.38 4.82
N LYS A 121 21.46 -4.33 5.35
CA LYS A 121 20.31 -3.71 4.69
C LYS A 121 20.69 -3.00 3.40
N THR A 122 21.81 -2.26 3.38
CA THR A 122 22.26 -1.58 2.17
C THR A 122 22.69 -2.55 1.06
N LEU A 123 23.31 -3.67 1.41
CA LEU A 123 23.64 -4.73 0.45
C LEU A 123 22.39 -5.42 -0.11
N ALA A 124 21.38 -5.67 0.73
CA ALA A 124 20.10 -6.22 0.30
C ALA A 124 19.33 -5.24 -0.62
N GLU A 125 19.26 -3.96 -0.25
CA GLU A 125 18.59 -2.92 -1.06
C GLU A 125 19.26 -2.75 -2.45
N ASN A 126 20.59 -2.88 -2.53
CA ASN A 126 21.29 -2.82 -3.81
C ASN A 126 21.01 -4.05 -4.69
N ALA A 127 20.92 -5.24 -4.09
CA ALA A 127 20.53 -6.46 -4.82
C ALA A 127 19.06 -6.38 -5.30
N GLU A 128 18.17 -5.83 -4.48
CA GLU A 128 16.77 -5.61 -4.88
C GLU A 128 16.63 -4.57 -5.98
N LYS A 129 17.43 -3.48 -5.96
CA LYS A 129 17.45 -2.49 -7.04
C LYS A 129 17.86 -3.10 -8.39
N SER A 130 18.87 -3.98 -8.43
CA SER A 130 19.25 -4.67 -9.68
C SER A 130 18.11 -5.52 -10.21
N ARG A 131 17.48 -6.32 -9.34
CA ARG A 131 16.32 -7.15 -9.72
C ARG A 131 15.14 -6.32 -10.22
N LEU A 132 14.87 -5.18 -9.60
CA LEU A 132 13.82 -4.27 -10.06
C LEU A 132 14.18 -3.58 -11.38
N GLN A 133 15.45 -3.26 -11.60
CA GLN A 133 15.90 -2.75 -12.89
C GLN A 133 15.78 -3.81 -13.99
N GLU A 134 16.19 -5.05 -13.73
CA GLU A 134 16.02 -6.18 -14.66
C GLU A 134 14.54 -6.45 -14.99
N ALA A 135 13.65 -6.37 -14.01
CA ALA A 135 12.22 -6.52 -14.24
C ALA A 135 11.64 -5.36 -15.07
N ARG A 136 12.12 -4.13 -14.85
CA ARG A 136 11.71 -2.95 -15.63
C ARG A 136 12.18 -3.03 -17.08
N THR A 137 13.44 -3.41 -17.32
CA THR A 137 13.95 -3.55 -18.68
C THR A 137 13.22 -4.67 -19.43
N ALA A 138 12.95 -5.80 -18.78
CA ALA A 138 12.16 -6.88 -19.37
C ALA A 138 10.73 -6.45 -19.73
N LEU A 139 10.09 -5.60 -18.89
CA LEU A 139 8.77 -5.05 -19.16
C LEU A 139 8.81 -4.06 -20.34
N GLU A 140 9.78 -3.17 -20.38
CA GLU A 140 9.98 -2.22 -21.48
C GLU A 140 10.18 -2.94 -22.82
N ASP A 141 10.98 -4.01 -22.83
CA ASP A 141 11.18 -4.84 -24.02
C ASP A 141 9.91 -5.58 -24.43
N ALA A 142 9.12 -6.08 -23.46
CA ALA A 142 7.85 -6.72 -23.74
C ALA A 142 6.85 -5.72 -24.37
N VAL A 143 6.79 -4.49 -23.86
CA VAL A 143 5.92 -3.42 -24.41
C VAL A 143 6.33 -3.07 -25.84
N LYS A 144 7.64 -2.85 -26.09
CA LYS A 144 8.15 -2.58 -27.44
C LYS A 144 7.80 -3.69 -28.43
N ARG A 145 7.98 -4.96 -28.04
CA ARG A 145 7.60 -6.11 -28.88
C ARG A 145 6.10 -6.18 -29.16
N VAL A 146 5.26 -5.76 -28.22
CA VAL A 146 3.81 -5.68 -28.45
C VAL A 146 3.49 -4.55 -29.41
N GLU A 147 4.11 -3.39 -29.24
CA GLU A 147 3.94 -2.23 -30.13
C GLU A 147 4.36 -2.56 -31.56
N GLU A 148 5.54 -3.16 -31.77
CA GLU A 148 6.02 -3.62 -33.08
C GLU A 148 5.03 -4.58 -33.75
N LYS A 149 4.50 -5.57 -33.01
CA LYS A 149 3.49 -6.49 -33.53
C LYS A 149 2.16 -5.82 -33.85
N MET A 150 1.79 -4.77 -33.11
CA MET A 150 0.57 -4.00 -33.39
C MET A 150 0.75 -3.14 -34.64
N VAL A 151 1.91 -2.53 -34.83
CA VAL A 151 2.25 -1.78 -36.04
C VAL A 151 2.28 -2.70 -37.25
N GLU A 152 2.95 -3.86 -37.16
CA GLU A 152 2.98 -4.85 -38.25
C GLU A 152 1.57 -5.34 -38.62
N ARG A 153 0.71 -5.59 -37.62
CA ARG A 153 -0.70 -5.94 -37.86
C ARG A 153 -1.51 -4.79 -38.45
N ALA A 154 -1.24 -3.55 -38.05
CA ALA A 154 -1.89 -2.38 -38.61
C ALA A 154 -1.48 -2.17 -40.07
N ASP A 155 -0.20 -2.34 -40.39
CA ASP A 155 0.33 -2.21 -41.76
C ASP A 155 -0.21 -3.29 -42.68
N THR A 156 -0.21 -4.55 -42.23
CA THR A 156 -0.79 -5.67 -42.99
C THR A 156 -2.30 -5.50 -43.19
N ALA A 157 -3.03 -5.00 -42.18
CA ALA A 157 -4.44 -4.68 -42.32
C ALA A 157 -4.69 -3.52 -43.30
N ALA A 158 -3.85 -2.47 -43.26
CA ALA A 158 -3.92 -1.34 -44.17
C ALA A 158 -3.61 -1.75 -45.63
N GLN A 159 -2.62 -2.62 -45.84
CA GLN A 159 -2.31 -3.20 -47.16
C GLN A 159 -3.45 -4.07 -47.67
N ALA A 160 -4.00 -4.96 -46.84
CA ALA A 160 -5.16 -5.77 -47.23
C ALA A 160 -6.38 -4.90 -47.58
N GLN A 161 -6.55 -3.76 -46.91
CA GLN A 161 -7.62 -2.81 -47.21
C GLN A 161 -7.39 -2.04 -48.51
N SER A 162 -6.15 -1.64 -48.81
CA SER A 162 -5.82 -0.96 -50.07
C SER A 162 -5.94 -1.91 -51.27
N GLU A 163 -5.55 -3.18 -51.13
CA GLU A 163 -5.76 -4.21 -52.15
C GLU A 163 -7.24 -4.46 -52.42
N ARG A 164 -8.06 -4.58 -51.35
CA ARG A 164 -9.53 -4.70 -51.50
C ARG A 164 -10.11 -3.48 -52.19
N ALA A 165 -9.70 -2.27 -51.81
CA ALA A 165 -10.14 -1.03 -52.45
C ALA A 165 -9.75 -0.99 -53.94
N ALA A 166 -8.54 -1.45 -54.30
CA ALA A 166 -8.09 -1.55 -55.69
C ALA A 166 -8.90 -2.59 -56.48
N ALA A 167 -9.19 -3.76 -55.90
CA ALA A 167 -10.01 -4.80 -56.52
C ALA A 167 -11.48 -4.37 -56.72
N LEU A 168 -12.05 -3.65 -55.75
CA LEU A 168 -13.37 -3.03 -55.88
C LEU A 168 -13.40 -2.00 -57.01
N LYS A 169 -12.33 -1.19 -57.12
CA LYS A 169 -12.22 -0.18 -58.19
C LYS A 169 -12.15 -0.82 -59.58
N SER A 170 -11.31 -1.84 -59.76
CA SER A 170 -11.20 -2.53 -61.06
C SER A 170 -12.49 -3.29 -61.41
N GLY A 171 -13.18 -3.87 -60.42
CA GLY A 171 -14.51 -4.46 -60.62
C GLY A 171 -15.55 -3.43 -61.08
N LEU A 172 -15.55 -2.23 -60.49
CA LEU A 172 -16.41 -1.12 -60.92
C LEU A 172 -16.11 -0.70 -62.36
N GLU A 173 -14.82 -0.54 -62.71
CA GLU A 173 -14.40 -0.18 -64.07
C GLU A 173 -14.82 -1.25 -65.10
N GLY A 174 -14.76 -2.54 -64.72
CA GLY A 174 -15.26 -3.65 -65.53
C GLY A 174 -16.78 -3.54 -65.79
N LEU A 175 -17.59 -3.37 -64.73
CA LEU A 175 -19.04 -3.18 -64.87
C LEU A 175 -19.39 -1.94 -65.72
N VAL A 176 -18.64 -0.84 -65.56
CA VAL A 176 -18.83 0.36 -66.38
C VAL A 176 -18.55 0.08 -67.85
N SER A 177 -17.54 -0.73 -68.18
CA SER A 177 -17.28 -1.14 -69.56
C SER A 177 -18.38 -2.03 -70.13
N GLU A 178 -18.92 -2.97 -69.33
CA GLU A 178 -20.04 -3.82 -69.75
C GLU A 178 -21.28 -2.98 -70.06
N VAL A 179 -21.64 -2.05 -69.17
CA VAL A 179 -22.78 -1.14 -69.40
C VAL A 179 -22.60 -0.29 -70.66
N LYS A 180 -21.38 0.17 -70.96
CA LYS A 180 -21.09 0.88 -72.22
C LYS A 180 -21.35 -0.01 -73.45
N LEU A 181 -20.95 -1.29 -73.39
CA LEU A 181 -21.20 -2.23 -74.48
C LEU A 181 -22.70 -2.54 -74.65
N LEU A 182 -23.43 -2.76 -73.55
CA LEU A 182 -24.89 -2.94 -73.60
C LEU A 182 -25.56 -1.70 -74.21
N ARG A 183 -25.16 -0.49 -73.80
CA ARG A 183 -25.70 0.76 -74.38
C ARG A 183 -25.44 0.85 -75.88
N ALA A 184 -24.23 0.52 -76.34
CA ALA A 184 -23.90 0.50 -77.76
C ALA A 184 -24.76 -0.52 -78.52
N GLN A 185 -25.01 -1.71 -77.95
CA GLN A 185 -25.93 -2.69 -78.54
C GLN A 185 -27.36 -2.14 -78.64
N VAL A 186 -27.88 -1.51 -77.59
CA VAL A 186 -29.22 -0.88 -77.62
C VAL A 186 -29.28 0.22 -78.68
N GLU A 187 -28.26 1.08 -78.80
CA GLU A 187 -28.21 2.12 -79.84
C GLU A 187 -28.19 1.51 -81.25
N THR A 188 -27.49 0.40 -81.48
CA THR A 188 -27.55 -0.30 -82.79
C THR A 188 -28.91 -0.93 -83.07
N ILE A 189 -29.62 -1.42 -82.04
CA ILE A 189 -30.98 -1.94 -82.17
C ILE A 189 -31.94 -0.78 -82.47
N ALA A 190 -31.75 0.37 -81.83
CA ALA A 190 -32.55 1.59 -82.06
C ALA A 190 -32.31 2.18 -83.46
N GLN A 191 -31.09 2.13 -84.01
CA GLN A 191 -30.86 2.54 -85.41
C GLN A 191 -31.48 1.57 -86.43
N LYS A 192 -31.63 0.29 -86.07
CA LYS A 192 -32.24 -0.74 -86.91
C LYS A 192 -33.76 -0.74 -86.86
N ALA A 193 -34.34 -0.17 -85.80
CA ALA A 193 -35.77 -0.01 -85.61
C ALA A 193 -36.08 1.49 -85.59
N GLU A 194 -36.42 2.07 -86.74
CA GLU A 194 -36.89 3.45 -86.86
C GLU A 194 -38.16 3.64 -85.98
N ILE A 195 -37.96 4.02 -84.72
CA ILE A 195 -39.02 4.23 -83.73
C ILE A 195 -38.84 5.64 -83.19
N THR A 196 -39.73 6.52 -83.66
CA THR A 196 -40.05 7.81 -83.09
C THR A 196 -40.44 7.65 -81.61
N VAL A 197 -39.83 8.45 -80.74
CA VAL A 197 -40.22 8.62 -79.33
C VAL A 197 -41.45 9.53 -79.28
N PRO A 198 -42.59 9.10 -78.70
CA PRO A 198 -43.61 10.03 -78.23
C PRO A 198 -43.29 10.44 -76.78
N GLU A 199 -43.09 11.74 -76.63
CA GLU A 199 -43.24 12.51 -75.41
C GLU A 199 -44.64 12.28 -74.79
N GLU A 200 -44.75 11.82 -73.54
CA GLU A 200 -45.56 12.48 -72.49
C GLU A 200 -45.53 11.71 -71.15
N LEU A 201 -45.45 12.51 -70.08
CA LEU A 201 -45.45 12.16 -68.65
C LEU A 201 -46.72 11.41 -68.19
N PRO A 202 -46.60 10.66 -67.08
CA PRO A 202 -47.50 10.96 -65.96
C PRO A 202 -46.77 11.16 -64.62
N GLN A 203 -47.30 12.11 -63.85
CA GLN A 203 -46.93 12.43 -62.48
C GLN A 203 -47.18 11.26 -61.50
N GLU A 204 -46.28 11.17 -60.51
CA GLU A 204 -46.38 10.70 -59.12
C GLU A 204 -47.48 9.70 -58.69
N PRO A 205 -47.13 8.71 -57.82
CA PRO A 205 -47.18 9.06 -56.38
C PRO A 205 -46.14 8.37 -55.48
N ALA A 206 -45.86 9.07 -54.37
CA ALA A 206 -45.59 8.57 -53.02
C ALA A 206 -44.25 7.85 -52.73
N GLU A 207 -43.48 8.51 -51.87
CA GLU A 207 -42.41 7.95 -51.03
C GLU A 207 -42.78 6.60 -50.38
N PRO A 208 -41.77 5.81 -50.06
CA PRO A 208 -41.66 5.40 -48.66
C PRO A 208 -40.31 5.77 -48.05
N GLU A 209 -40.42 6.45 -46.91
CA GLU A 209 -39.42 6.69 -45.88
C GLU A 209 -38.24 5.71 -45.89
N LYS A 210 -37.03 6.21 -46.15
CA LYS A 210 -35.81 5.56 -45.64
C LYS A 210 -35.61 5.97 -44.18
N LYS A 211 -36.40 5.34 -43.31
CA LYS A 211 -35.99 5.10 -41.93
C LYS A 211 -34.69 4.30 -41.93
N GLY A 212 -33.72 4.79 -41.15
CA GLY A 212 -32.73 3.94 -40.51
C GLY A 212 -31.44 3.64 -41.28
N PHE A 213 -30.55 4.63 -41.37
CA PHE A 213 -29.11 4.31 -41.35
C PHE A 213 -28.27 5.29 -40.52
N PHE A 214 -28.76 6.52 -40.28
CA PHE A 214 -28.07 7.52 -39.45
C PHE A 214 -28.49 7.53 -37.97
N GLY A 215 -29.25 6.51 -37.51
CA GLY A 215 -29.71 6.39 -36.12
C GLY A 215 -28.69 5.82 -35.12
N LEU A 216 -27.46 5.50 -35.54
CA LEU A 216 -26.46 4.85 -34.66
C LEU A 216 -25.48 5.82 -33.96
N PHE A 217 -25.49 7.12 -34.27
CA PHE A 217 -24.47 8.06 -33.74
C PHE A 217 -24.99 9.42 -33.26
N GLY A 218 -26.31 9.60 -33.09
CA GLY A 218 -26.91 10.89 -32.76
C GLY A 218 -27.49 10.99 -31.35
N GLY A 219 -26.66 10.86 -30.33
CA GLY A 219 -27.10 11.06 -28.94
C GLY A 219 -27.41 12.53 -28.63
N LYS A 220 -28.71 12.82 -28.47
CA LYS A 220 -29.32 13.71 -27.45
C LYS A 220 -28.91 15.19 -27.43
N LYS A 221 -29.83 16.08 -27.83
CA LYS A 221 -30.00 17.45 -27.32
C LYS A 221 -31.38 18.03 -27.70
N GLU A 222 -32.30 17.99 -26.75
CA GLU A 222 -33.45 18.90 -26.58
C GLU A 222 -33.31 19.35 -25.10
N GLU A 223 -33.47 20.60 -24.68
CA GLU A 223 -34.43 21.64 -25.05
C GLU A 223 -34.02 22.97 -24.37
N PRO A 224 -34.41 24.15 -24.89
CA PRO A 224 -34.81 25.21 -23.96
C PRO A 224 -36.00 26.05 -24.49
N GLU A 225 -37.09 26.17 -23.73
CA GLU A 225 -37.84 27.44 -23.66
C GLU A 225 -38.77 27.57 -22.42
N ALA A 226 -38.54 28.67 -21.69
CA ALA A 226 -39.46 29.52 -20.91
C ALA A 226 -40.35 28.99 -19.76
N ALA A 227 -39.97 29.39 -18.54
CA ALA A 227 -40.86 30.12 -17.61
C ALA A 227 -40.03 30.99 -16.63
N ALA A 228 -40.25 32.31 -16.65
CA ALA A 228 -39.77 33.32 -15.69
C ALA A 228 -40.62 33.31 -14.39
N PRO A 229 -40.42 34.15 -13.33
CA PRO A 229 -39.51 35.30 -13.17
C PRO A 229 -38.84 35.50 -11.76
N ALA A 230 -37.73 36.27 -11.73
CA ALA A 230 -37.25 37.26 -10.73
C ALA A 230 -37.16 36.92 -9.21
N PRO A 231 -36.38 37.67 -8.36
CA PRO A 231 -35.63 38.91 -8.60
C PRO A 231 -34.13 38.89 -8.19
N ALA A 232 -33.43 39.92 -8.66
CA ALA A 232 -32.08 40.38 -8.27
C ALA A 232 -31.99 40.76 -6.76
N PRO A 233 -30.89 41.35 -6.21
CA PRO A 233 -29.58 41.72 -6.78
C PRO A 233 -28.36 41.40 -5.86
N ALA A 234 -27.13 41.50 -6.38
CA ALA A 234 -25.89 41.94 -5.70
C ALA A 234 -24.73 41.67 -6.69
N GLU A 235 -24.06 42.70 -7.23
CA GLU A 235 -22.79 43.25 -6.68
C GLU A 235 -21.76 42.13 -6.49
N GLU A 236 -20.57 42.09 -7.09
CA GLU A 236 -19.62 43.17 -7.40
C GLU A 236 -18.47 42.53 -8.23
N LYS A 237 -17.89 43.28 -9.18
CA LYS A 237 -16.55 43.06 -9.76
C LYS A 237 -15.68 44.21 -9.23
N PRO A 238 -14.34 44.22 -9.25
CA PRO A 238 -13.34 43.20 -9.65
C PRO A 238 -12.11 43.17 -8.68
N ALA A 239 -10.96 42.66 -9.16
CA ALA A 239 -9.59 42.95 -8.69
C ALA A 239 -9.16 42.27 -7.36
N GLN A 240 -8.20 41.33 -7.40
CA GLN A 240 -6.76 41.62 -7.34
C GLN A 240 -6.39 42.65 -6.25
N ALA A 241 -5.91 42.18 -5.10
CA ALA A 241 -4.72 42.68 -4.37
C ALA A 241 -4.81 42.30 -2.88
N GLU A 242 -3.97 41.35 -2.45
CA GLU A 242 -3.22 41.36 -1.17
C GLU A 242 -2.52 40.00 -1.12
N ALA A 243 -1.22 39.90 -1.34
CA ALA A 243 -0.16 40.38 -0.46
C ALA A 243 -0.28 39.82 0.96
N ALA A 244 0.87 39.33 1.43
CA ALA A 244 1.21 39.11 2.83
C ALA A 244 0.80 37.77 3.49
N ARG A 245 1.86 36.97 3.72
CA ARG A 245 2.08 36.13 4.91
C ARG A 245 1.37 34.77 4.93
N GLN A 246 2.09 33.74 4.49
CA GLN A 246 2.88 32.86 5.37
C GLN A 246 3.84 32.02 4.53
#